data_AF-A0A4Q9KR12-F1
#
_entry.id   AF-A0A4Q9KR12-F1
#
_cell.length_a   1.000
_cell.length_b   1.000
_cell.length_c   1.000
_cell.angle_alpha   90.00
_cell.angle_beta   90.00
_cell.angle_gamma   90.00
#
_symmetry.space_group_name_H-M   'P 1'
#
loop_
_entity.id
_entity.type
_entity.pdbx_description
1 polymer ?
#
loop_
_entity_poly.entity_id
_entity_poly.type
_entity_poly.pdbx_seq_one_letter_code
_entity_poly.pdbx_strand_id
1 'polypeptide(L)'
;MSDIKEEIISRLQEIDSTFSMINRNLREINEKLEKIHIKNTKIINNCKPWISFFSTKNPQPFNAKPILNTPQSTSLPLNVTSPPQKPIYTSLASSESIEINFPKNISYEEESFIKTCDSDDSSLQPFNLEELPDIFKQEIVIQDIYFYIQSVKSIDYSELKNIFSQISTEKFNIFLNLLTRKKFILQRNNIFSVEKLP
;
A
#
# COMPACT_ATOMS: atom_id res chain seq x y z
N MET A 1 -43.57 -39.92 -12.98
CA MET A 1 -42.16 -40.37 -13.21
C MET A 1 -41.54 -39.72 -14.46
N SER A 2 -42.34 -39.22 -15.43
CA SER A 2 -41.85 -38.40 -16.55
C SER A 2 -41.43 -36.99 -16.10
N ASP A 3 -42.24 -36.36 -15.24
CA ASP A 3 -42.05 -34.95 -14.84
C ASP A 3 -40.70 -34.69 -14.14
N ILE A 4 -40.26 -35.64 -13.30
CA ILE A 4 -38.94 -35.56 -12.64
C ILE A 4 -37.80 -35.58 -13.66
N LYS A 5 -37.94 -36.35 -14.75
CA LYS A 5 -36.91 -36.42 -15.79
C LYS A 5 -36.84 -35.12 -16.58
N GLU A 6 -37.99 -34.52 -16.88
CA GLU A 6 -38.07 -33.22 -17.57
C GLU A 6 -37.49 -32.09 -16.72
N GLU A 7 -37.75 -32.09 -15.41
CA GLU A 7 -37.16 -31.13 -14.49
C GLU A 7 -35.63 -31.29 -14.40
N ILE A 8 -35.11 -32.52 -14.34
CA ILE A 8 -33.67 -32.78 -14.38
C ILE A 8 -33.05 -32.25 -15.67
N ILE A 9 -33.68 -32.48 -16.82
CA ILE A 9 -33.19 -32.00 -18.13
C ILE A 9 -33.17 -30.46 -18.15
N SER A 10 -34.22 -29.81 -17.65
CA SER A 10 -34.30 -28.35 -17.58
C SER A 10 -33.19 -27.76 -16.72
N ARG A 11 -32.93 -28.35 -15.54
CA ARG A 11 -31.82 -27.94 -14.65
C ARG A 11 -30.46 -28.14 -15.29
N LEU A 12 -30.25 -29.24 -16.02
CA LEU A 12 -28.99 -29.48 -16.72
C LEU A 12 -28.73 -28.41 -17.80
N GLN A 13 -29.76 -28.05 -18.55
CA GLN A 13 -29.68 -27.02 -19.57
C GLN A 13 -29.42 -25.62 -18.98
N GLU A 14 -30.03 -25.32 -17.82
CA GLU A 14 -29.73 -24.10 -17.06
C GLU A 14 -28.25 -24.07 -16.66
N ILE A 15 -27.73 -25.18 -16.13
CA ILE A 15 -26.30 -25.31 -15.76
C ILE A 15 -25.40 -25.07 -16.97
N ASP A 16 -25.66 -25.72 -18.11
CA ASP A 16 -24.83 -25.53 -19.32
C ASP A 16 -24.85 -24.09 -19.83
N SER A 17 -26.00 -23.42 -19.74
CA SER A 17 -26.15 -22.01 -20.10
C SER A 17 -25.34 -21.11 -19.17
N THR A 18 -25.41 -21.35 -17.84
CA THR A 18 -24.62 -20.61 -16.87
C THR A 18 -23.12 -20.83 -17.06
N PHE A 19 -22.69 -22.07 -17.34
CA PHE A 19 -21.28 -22.38 -17.60
C PHE A 19 -20.76 -21.67 -18.85
N SER A 20 -21.57 -21.64 -19.91
CA SER A 20 -21.26 -20.91 -21.15
C SER A 20 -21.14 -19.41 -20.91
N MET A 21 -22.04 -18.84 -20.10
CA MET A 21 -21.99 -17.42 -19.71
C MET A 21 -20.75 -17.11 -18.88
N ILE A 22 -20.41 -17.96 -17.90
CA ILE A 22 -19.18 -17.81 -17.09
C ILE A 22 -17.96 -17.82 -18.00
N ASN A 23 -17.85 -18.80 -18.91
CA ASN A 23 -16.71 -18.89 -19.82
C ASN A 23 -16.58 -17.66 -20.73
N ARG A 24 -17.70 -17.13 -21.22
CA ARG A 24 -17.71 -15.89 -22.00
C ARG A 24 -17.20 -14.71 -21.18
N ASN A 25 -17.68 -14.57 -19.94
CA ASN A 25 -17.27 -13.48 -19.05
C ASN A 25 -15.78 -13.58 -18.69
N LEU A 26 -15.27 -14.79 -18.41
CA LEU A 26 -13.85 -15.01 -18.15
C LEU A 26 -12.97 -14.62 -19.34
N ARG A 27 -13.42 -14.94 -20.56
CA ARG A 27 -12.72 -14.51 -21.79
C ARG A 27 -12.67 -12.99 -21.90
N GLU A 28 -13.78 -12.31 -21.66
CA GLU A 28 -13.85 -10.85 -21.73
C GLU A 28 -12.96 -10.18 -20.67
N ILE A 29 -12.94 -10.72 -19.43
CA ILE A 29 -12.05 -10.25 -18.37
C ILE A 29 -10.59 -10.40 -18.80
N ASN A 30 -10.22 -11.56 -19.35
CA ASN A 30 -8.86 -11.81 -19.80
C ASN A 30 -8.44 -10.83 -20.92
N GLU A 31 -9.31 -10.58 -21.90
CA GLU A 31 -9.06 -9.59 -22.94
C GLU A 31 -8.89 -8.16 -22.39
N LYS A 32 -9.68 -7.79 -21.37
CA LYS A 32 -9.54 -6.49 -20.69
C LYS A 32 -8.21 -6.39 -19.93
N LEU A 33 -7.80 -7.47 -19.25
CA LEU A 33 -6.54 -7.53 -18.52
C LEU A 33 -5.34 -7.36 -19.46
N GLU A 34 -5.34 -8.05 -20.61
CA GLU A 34 -4.30 -7.89 -21.63
C GLU A 34 -4.23 -6.46 -22.17
N LYS A 35 -5.38 -5.84 -22.45
CA LYS A 35 -5.43 -4.42 -22.86
C LYS A 35 -4.84 -3.48 -21.81
N ILE A 36 -5.10 -3.72 -20.53
CA ILE A 36 -4.54 -2.95 -19.42
C ILE A 36 -3.03 -3.18 -19.34
N HIS A 37 -2.57 -4.42 -19.43
CA HIS A 37 -1.14 -4.76 -19.39
C HIS A 37 -0.35 -4.06 -20.51
N ILE A 38 -0.88 -4.07 -21.74
CA ILE A 38 -0.29 -3.37 -22.88
C ILE A 38 -0.22 -1.86 -22.62
N LYS A 39 -1.31 -1.25 -22.12
CA LYS A 39 -1.33 0.18 -21.79
C LYS A 39 -0.35 0.53 -20.68
N ASN A 40 -0.30 -0.26 -19.61
CA ASN A 40 0.60 -0.04 -18.48
C ASN A 40 2.07 -0.14 -18.92
N THR A 41 2.39 -1.15 -19.72
CA THR A 41 3.73 -1.29 -20.33
C THR A 41 4.11 -0.06 -21.14
N LYS A 42 3.16 0.50 -21.91
CA LYS A 42 3.37 1.75 -22.66
C LYS A 42 3.62 2.95 -21.75
N ILE A 43 2.86 3.08 -20.66
CA ILE A 43 3.04 4.16 -19.67
C ILE A 43 4.43 4.05 -19.03
N ILE A 44 4.82 2.87 -18.53
CA ILE A 44 6.13 2.64 -17.91
C ILE A 44 7.26 2.99 -18.88
N ASN A 45 7.15 2.58 -20.15
CA ASN A 45 8.15 2.89 -21.16
C ASN A 45 8.23 4.38 -21.46
N ASN A 46 7.11 5.09 -21.51
CA ASN A 46 7.06 6.53 -21.71
C ASN A 46 7.59 7.32 -20.49
N CYS A 47 7.39 6.80 -19.29
CA CYS A 47 7.84 7.41 -18.05
C CYS A 47 9.31 7.08 -17.70
N LYS A 48 9.93 6.11 -18.39
CA LYS A 48 11.31 5.68 -18.15
C LYS A 48 12.35 6.84 -18.12
N PRO A 49 12.29 7.86 -19.02
CA PRO A 49 13.21 9.00 -18.95
C PRO A 49 13.02 9.83 -17.67
N TRP A 50 11.77 10.04 -17.26
CA TRP A 50 11.45 10.77 -16.03
C TRP A 50 11.91 10.01 -14.80
N ILE A 51 11.65 8.70 -14.75
CA ILE A 51 12.17 7.83 -13.69
C ILE A 51 13.68 7.94 -13.64
N SER A 52 14.39 7.91 -14.79
CA SER A 52 15.86 8.03 -14.81
C SER A 52 16.37 9.41 -14.37
N PHE A 53 15.61 10.48 -14.62
CA PHE A 53 15.96 11.84 -14.24
C PHE A 53 15.83 12.04 -12.72
N PHE A 54 14.74 11.56 -12.12
CA PHE A 54 14.50 11.67 -10.69
C PHE A 54 15.17 10.56 -9.87
N SER A 55 15.56 9.45 -10.51
CA SER A 55 16.46 8.44 -9.95
C SER A 55 17.90 8.97 -9.94
N THR A 56 18.11 10.12 -9.30
CA THR A 56 19.44 10.52 -8.88
C THR A 56 19.94 9.42 -7.96
N LYS A 57 20.94 8.68 -8.44
CA LYS A 57 21.71 7.79 -7.59
C LYS A 57 22.15 8.64 -6.40
N ASN A 58 21.69 8.21 -5.23
CA ASN A 58 22.26 8.43 -3.90
C ASN A 58 23.47 9.38 -3.92
N PRO A 59 23.40 10.56 -3.28
CA PRO A 59 24.50 11.51 -3.29
C PRO A 59 25.79 10.77 -2.96
N GLN A 60 26.70 10.74 -3.93
CA GLN A 60 28.11 10.55 -3.66
C GLN A 60 28.42 11.36 -2.38
N PRO A 61 29.00 10.77 -1.34
CA PRO A 61 29.42 11.54 -0.18
C PRO A 61 30.30 12.66 -0.73
N PHE A 62 29.91 13.91 -0.45
CA PHE A 62 30.67 15.11 -0.75
C PHE A 62 32.02 15.02 -0.01
N ASN A 63 32.95 14.22 -0.52
CA ASN A 63 34.37 14.32 -0.23
C ASN A 63 34.99 15.28 -1.25
N ALA A 64 34.41 16.47 -1.34
CA ALA A 64 35.06 17.61 -1.96
C ALA A 64 36.05 18.15 -0.92
N LYS A 65 37.33 17.76 -1.05
CA LYS A 65 38.42 18.59 -0.51
C LYS A 65 38.29 19.98 -1.16
N PRO A 66 38.25 21.08 -0.40
CA PRO A 66 38.24 22.40 -1.01
C PRO A 66 39.63 22.68 -1.56
N ILE A 67 39.82 22.52 -2.87
CA ILE A 67 40.96 23.11 -3.58
C ILE A 67 40.46 24.46 -4.09
N LEU A 68 40.64 25.47 -3.24
CA LEU A 68 40.66 26.87 -3.63
C LEU A 68 41.88 27.07 -4.55
N ASN A 69 41.65 27.40 -5.81
CA ASN A 69 42.61 28.09 -6.68
C ASN A 69 41.82 28.70 -7.86
N THR A 70 41.26 29.89 -7.64
CA THR A 70 40.94 30.84 -8.72
C THR A 70 42.00 31.94 -8.71
N PRO A 71 42.63 32.27 -9.86
CA PRO A 71 43.31 33.55 -9.98
C PRO A 71 42.28 34.67 -10.25
N GLN A 72 42.38 35.74 -9.44
CA GLN A 72 42.27 37.18 -9.77
C GLN A 72 41.72 37.54 -11.17
N SER A 73 40.82 38.49 -11.44
CA SER A 73 40.31 39.73 -10.81
C SER A 73 38.95 40.04 -11.48
N THR A 74 37.96 40.74 -10.91
CA THR A 74 37.93 42.20 -10.68
C THR A 74 36.82 42.56 -9.69
N SER A 75 37.08 43.65 -8.97
CA SER A 75 36.35 44.26 -7.84
C SER A 75 34.89 44.65 -8.08
N LEU A 76 34.07 44.60 -7.01
CA LEU A 76 33.35 45.74 -6.41
C LEU A 76 33.07 45.42 -4.91
N PRO A 77 33.29 46.33 -3.94
CA PRO A 77 33.28 45.97 -2.51
C PRO A 77 32.00 46.44 -1.80
N LEU A 78 31.47 45.64 -0.88
CA LEU A 78 30.78 46.16 0.30
C LEU A 78 31.13 45.28 1.52
N ASN A 79 31.92 45.91 2.36
CA ASN A 79 32.38 45.51 3.68
C ASN A 79 31.19 45.38 4.65
N VAL A 80 31.21 44.42 5.60
CA VAL A 80 30.94 44.56 7.06
C VAL A 80 30.96 43.15 7.70
N THR A 81 32.08 42.87 8.39
CA THR A 81 32.23 42.21 9.71
C THR A 81 31.74 40.76 9.97
N SER A 82 32.67 39.93 10.44
CA SER A 82 32.59 38.52 10.89
C SER A 82 32.33 38.42 12.43
N PRO A 83 32.33 37.25 13.13
CA PRO A 83 31.94 35.85 12.84
C PRO A 83 31.10 35.22 14.04
N PRO A 84 31.25 33.93 14.48
CA PRO A 84 30.41 32.76 14.13
C PRO A 84 29.87 31.95 15.35
N GLN A 85 29.02 30.92 15.17
CA GLN A 85 29.03 29.70 16.02
C GLN A 85 28.22 28.52 15.42
N LYS A 86 28.82 27.32 15.46
CA LYS A 86 28.37 26.03 14.89
C LYS A 86 27.38 25.30 15.82
N PRO A 87 26.53 24.36 15.34
CA PRO A 87 26.00 23.27 16.17
C PRO A 87 26.90 22.02 16.15
N ILE A 88 26.78 21.27 17.25
CA ILE A 88 27.59 20.13 17.71
C ILE A 88 27.06 18.81 17.11
N TYR A 89 27.96 17.87 16.80
CA TYR A 89 27.68 16.47 16.40
C TYR A 89 27.67 15.51 17.59
N THR A 90 26.84 14.45 17.51
CA THR A 90 27.07 13.05 18.00
C THR A 90 25.94 12.18 17.37
N SER A 91 26.11 11.15 16.52
CA SER A 91 26.89 9.88 16.55
C SER A 91 26.46 8.96 17.73
N LEU A 92 26.21 7.64 17.67
CA LEU A 92 26.22 6.52 16.71
C LEU A 92 25.60 5.30 17.47
N ALA A 93 25.03 4.31 16.77
CA ALA A 93 25.01 2.86 17.07
C ALA A 93 23.76 2.21 16.44
N SER A 94 23.73 0.97 15.94
CA SER A 94 24.72 -0.04 15.54
C SER A 94 23.92 -1.12 14.78
N SER A 95 24.55 -1.71 13.77
CA SER A 95 23.98 -2.60 12.77
C SER A 95 23.51 -3.97 13.28
N GLU A 96 22.55 -4.59 12.58
CA GLU A 96 22.67 -5.95 12.03
C GLU A 96 21.57 -6.24 11.00
N SER A 97 21.96 -6.75 9.83
CA SER A 97 21.10 -6.96 8.66
C SER A 97 21.11 -8.44 8.27
N ILE A 98 19.93 -9.06 8.22
CA ILE A 98 19.68 -10.39 7.65
C ILE A 98 19.25 -10.20 6.20
N GLU A 99 20.01 -10.73 5.25
CA GLU A 99 19.62 -10.78 3.83
C GLU A 99 18.50 -11.80 3.63
N ILE A 100 17.29 -11.31 3.33
CA ILE A 100 16.21 -12.13 2.80
C ILE A 100 15.96 -11.67 1.37
N ASN A 101 16.27 -12.56 0.43
CA ASN A 101 16.17 -12.33 -1.01
C ASN A 101 14.71 -12.47 -1.46
N PHE A 102 13.97 -11.36 -1.47
CA PHE A 102 12.65 -11.29 -2.12
C PHE A 102 12.77 -10.71 -3.53
N PRO A 103 12.06 -11.27 -4.54
CA PRO A 103 12.08 -10.76 -5.90
C PRO A 103 11.56 -9.33 -5.98
N LYS A 104 12.44 -8.44 -6.42
CA LYS A 104 12.33 -6.99 -6.35
C LYS A 104 11.77 -6.44 -7.66
N ASN A 105 10.46 -6.20 -7.72
CA ASN A 105 9.85 -4.98 -8.29
C ASN A 105 8.35 -5.20 -8.49
N ILE A 106 7.56 -4.84 -7.48
CA ILE A 106 6.21 -4.34 -7.72
C ILE A 106 6.08 -3.06 -6.90
N SER A 107 6.35 -1.94 -7.55
CA SER A 107 6.09 -0.60 -7.02
C SER A 107 4.63 -0.29 -7.31
N TYR A 108 3.77 -0.42 -6.30
CA TYR A 108 2.39 0.06 -6.40
C TYR A 108 2.42 1.56 -6.14
N GLU A 109 2.27 2.36 -7.20
CA GLU A 109 2.04 3.79 -7.04
C GLU A 109 0.72 4.02 -6.29
N GLU A 110 0.78 5.02 -5.41
CA GLU A 110 -0.24 5.46 -4.47
C GLU A 110 -1.53 5.87 -5.19
N GLU A 111 -2.48 4.95 -5.32
CA GLU A 111 -3.89 5.31 -5.42
C GLU A 111 -4.65 4.61 -4.31
N SER A 112 -5.18 5.40 -3.40
CA SER A 112 -6.12 5.02 -2.34
C SER A 112 -7.42 4.49 -2.93
N PHE A 113 -7.39 3.29 -3.52
CA PHE A 113 -8.60 2.53 -3.84
C PHE A 113 -9.01 1.70 -2.62
N ILE A 114 -9.44 2.40 -1.57
CA ILE A 114 -10.30 1.75 -0.60
C ILE A 114 -11.70 1.78 -1.19
N LYS A 115 -12.04 0.68 -1.87
CA LYS A 115 -13.39 0.40 -2.34
C LYS A 115 -14.32 0.40 -1.13
N THR A 116 -15.19 1.41 -1.04
CA THR A 116 -16.30 1.42 -0.08
C THR A 116 -17.17 0.20 -0.38
N CYS A 117 -17.10 -0.80 0.51
CA CYS A 117 -18.01 -1.93 0.47
C CYS A 117 -19.31 -1.49 1.15
N ASP A 118 -20.22 -0.90 0.38
CA ASP A 118 -21.62 -0.75 0.76
C ASP A 118 -22.27 -2.14 0.71
N SER A 119 -22.09 -2.92 1.76
CA SER A 119 -22.76 -4.21 1.95
C SER A 119 -23.58 -4.13 3.23
N ASP A 120 -24.88 -3.92 3.05
CA ASP A 120 -25.94 -3.75 4.04
C ASP A 120 -26.25 -5.00 4.87
N ASP A 121 -25.24 -5.77 5.26
CA ASP A 121 -25.41 -6.91 6.18
C ASP A 121 -24.36 -6.82 7.30
N SER A 122 -24.71 -6.00 8.29
CA SER A 122 -23.82 -5.45 9.33
C SER A 122 -23.98 -6.20 10.65
N SER A 123 -23.39 -7.39 10.73
CA SER A 123 -22.86 -7.93 11.98
C SER A 123 -21.33 -7.96 11.87
N LEU A 124 -20.65 -7.26 12.78
CA LEU A 124 -19.20 -7.32 12.89
C LEU A 124 -18.81 -8.65 13.52
N GLN A 125 -17.74 -9.26 13.01
CA GLN A 125 -17.20 -10.47 13.63
C GLN A 125 -16.20 -10.10 14.72
N PRO A 126 -16.20 -10.82 15.85
CA PRO A 126 -15.14 -10.68 16.85
C PRO A 126 -13.80 -11.05 16.19
N PHE A 127 -12.76 -10.28 16.52
CA PHE A 127 -11.44 -10.53 15.95
C PHE A 127 -10.96 -11.94 16.26
N ASN A 128 -10.68 -12.71 15.21
CA ASN A 128 -10.16 -14.06 15.32
C ASN A 128 -8.87 -14.20 14.50
N LEU A 129 -7.80 -14.56 15.19
CA LEU A 129 -6.47 -14.73 14.59
C LEU A 129 -6.41 -15.92 13.63
N GLU A 130 -7.26 -16.93 13.84
CA GLU A 130 -7.27 -18.14 13.00
C GLU A 130 -7.81 -17.89 11.59
N GLU A 131 -8.61 -16.85 11.41
CA GLU A 131 -9.20 -16.47 10.12
C GLU A 131 -8.24 -15.65 9.24
N LEU A 132 -7.12 -15.20 9.80
CA LEU A 132 -6.07 -14.51 9.08
C LEU A 132 -5.24 -15.53 8.28
N PRO A 133 -4.79 -15.19 7.06
CA PRO A 133 -3.81 -16.02 6.36
C PRO A 133 -2.55 -16.21 7.21
N ASP A 134 -1.88 -17.37 7.10
CA ASP A 134 -0.76 -17.72 7.99
C ASP A 134 0.39 -16.70 7.99
N ILE A 135 0.58 -16.01 6.86
CA ILE A 135 1.54 -14.92 6.67
C ILE A 135 1.29 -13.76 7.66
N PHE A 136 0.05 -13.55 8.07
CA PHE A 136 -0.38 -12.46 8.96
C PHE A 136 -0.49 -12.91 10.42
N LYS A 137 -0.53 -14.22 10.72
CA LYS A 137 -0.62 -14.73 12.10
C LYS A 137 0.62 -14.42 12.94
N GLN A 138 1.77 -14.24 12.28
CA GLN A 138 3.06 -13.97 12.92
C GLN A 138 3.24 -12.47 13.23
N GLU A 139 2.37 -11.61 12.69
CA GLU A 139 2.47 -10.16 12.81
C GLU A 139 1.61 -9.65 13.98
N ILE A 140 2.24 -9.48 15.14
CA ILE A 140 1.62 -8.96 16.38
C ILE A 140 0.95 -7.61 16.12
N VAL A 141 1.53 -6.82 15.23
CA VAL A 141 1.12 -5.47 14.88
C VAL A 141 -0.33 -5.39 14.36
N ILE A 142 -0.84 -6.45 13.73
CA ILE A 142 -2.23 -6.49 13.27
C ILE A 142 -3.21 -6.53 14.44
N GLN A 143 -2.84 -7.27 15.50
CA GLN A 143 -3.61 -7.33 16.73
C GLN A 143 -3.59 -5.98 17.42
N ASP A 144 -2.41 -5.34 17.49
CA ASP A 144 -2.24 -4.03 18.11
C ASP A 144 -3.10 -2.97 17.41
N ILE A 145 -3.14 -2.97 16.07
CA ILE A 145 -4.00 -2.07 15.30
C ILE A 145 -5.48 -2.31 15.63
N TYR A 146 -5.92 -3.58 15.67
CA TYR A 146 -7.31 -3.90 16.01
C TYR A 146 -7.68 -3.45 17.42
N PHE A 147 -6.89 -3.83 18.43
CA PHE A 147 -7.13 -3.46 19.83
C PHE A 147 -7.09 -1.95 20.03
N TYR A 148 -6.22 -1.27 19.31
CA TYR A 148 -6.15 0.18 19.35
C TYR A 148 -7.44 0.82 18.80
N ILE A 149 -7.91 0.42 17.62
CA ILE A 149 -9.17 0.91 17.05
C ILE A 149 -10.35 0.56 17.97
N GLN A 150 -10.33 -0.62 18.60
CA GLN A 150 -11.34 -1.04 19.57
C GLN A 150 -11.35 -0.14 20.81
N SER A 151 -10.19 0.27 21.31
CA SER A 151 -10.08 1.15 22.48
C SER A 151 -10.53 2.59 22.21
N VAL A 152 -10.26 3.11 21.01
CA VAL A 152 -10.55 4.50 20.62
C VAL A 152 -11.95 4.66 20.01
N LYS A 153 -12.63 3.55 19.67
CA LYS A 153 -13.95 3.45 19.02
C LYS A 153 -14.02 3.97 17.59
N SER A 154 -13.43 5.13 17.31
CA SER A 154 -13.34 5.73 15.97
C SER A 154 -12.06 6.52 15.79
N ILE A 155 -11.32 6.29 14.71
CA ILE A 155 -10.07 7.00 14.43
C ILE A 155 -9.86 7.26 12.94
N ASP A 156 -9.29 8.41 12.60
CA ASP A 156 -8.91 8.74 11.22
C ASP A 156 -7.67 7.97 10.77
N TYR A 157 -7.57 7.71 9.47
CA TYR A 157 -6.41 7.09 8.84
C TYR A 157 -5.10 7.81 9.18
N SER A 158 -5.10 9.14 9.16
CA SER A 158 -3.89 9.95 9.37
C SER A 158 -3.37 9.80 10.81
N GLU A 159 -4.28 9.78 11.77
CA GLU A 159 -3.95 9.60 13.19
C GLU A 159 -3.44 8.19 13.45
N LEU A 160 -4.13 7.18 12.92
CA LEU A 160 -3.71 5.79 13.06
C LEU A 160 -2.34 5.54 12.42
N LYS A 161 -2.07 6.16 11.25
CA LYS A 161 -0.76 6.08 10.59
C LYS A 161 0.36 6.77 11.40
N ASN A 162 0.07 7.87 12.09
CA ASN A 162 1.05 8.54 12.94
C ASN A 162 1.45 7.66 14.14
N ILE A 163 0.47 6.99 14.76
CA ILE A 163 0.69 6.09 15.90
C ILE A 163 1.51 4.87 15.47
N PHE A 164 1.18 4.30 14.31
CA PHE A 164 1.86 3.15 13.74
C PHE A 164 2.93 3.52 12.69
N SER A 165 3.63 4.64 12.92
CA SER A 165 4.63 5.20 11.98
C SER A 165 5.87 4.30 11.75
N GLN A 166 6.07 3.30 12.61
CA GLN A 166 7.14 2.31 12.44
C GLN A 166 6.85 1.29 11.32
N ILE A 167 5.61 1.18 10.87
CA ILE A 167 5.20 0.26 9.81
C ILE A 167 5.28 0.99 8.46
N SER A 168 5.73 0.29 7.42
CA SER A 168 5.62 0.84 6.07
C SER A 168 4.16 1.11 5.70
N THR A 169 3.91 2.22 5.01
CA THR A 169 2.56 2.61 4.55
C THR A 169 1.87 1.47 3.80
N GLU A 170 2.60 0.73 2.96
CA GLU A 170 2.09 -0.40 2.20
C GLU A 170 1.59 -1.53 3.12
N LYS A 171 2.41 -1.94 4.08
CA LYS A 171 2.09 -3.02 5.02
C LYS A 171 0.92 -2.62 5.92
N PHE A 172 0.89 -1.38 6.39
CA PHE A 172 -0.21 -0.82 7.16
C PHE A 172 -1.53 -0.80 6.38
N ASN A 173 -1.50 -0.39 5.10
CA ASN A 173 -2.68 -0.42 4.23
C ASN A 173 -3.17 -1.85 3.98
N ILE A 174 -2.27 -2.82 3.84
CA ILE A 174 -2.62 -4.24 3.71
C ILE A 174 -3.35 -4.70 4.98
N PHE A 175 -2.85 -4.36 6.15
CA PHE A 175 -3.47 -4.73 7.43
C PHE A 175 -4.86 -4.13 7.58
N LEU A 176 -5.03 -2.84 7.31
CA LEU A 176 -6.35 -2.20 7.35
C LEU A 176 -7.32 -2.82 6.35
N ASN A 177 -6.88 -3.04 5.11
CA ASN A 177 -7.71 -3.69 4.10
C ASN A 177 -8.11 -5.11 4.52
N LEU A 178 -7.22 -5.86 5.17
CA LEU A 178 -7.50 -7.20 5.68
C LEU A 178 -8.56 -7.15 6.78
N LEU A 179 -8.39 -6.26 7.77
CA LEU A 179 -9.33 -6.08 8.87
C LEU A 179 -10.72 -5.64 8.36
N THR A 180 -10.78 -4.74 7.37
CA THR A 180 -12.03 -4.29 6.75
C THR A 180 -12.69 -5.41 5.95
N ARG A 181 -11.93 -6.16 5.13
CA ARG A 181 -12.46 -7.27 4.32
C ARG A 181 -13.01 -8.41 5.16
N LYS A 182 -12.36 -8.69 6.30
CA LYS A 182 -12.79 -9.70 7.27
C LYS A 182 -13.92 -9.21 8.18
N LYS A 183 -14.42 -7.99 7.98
CA LYS A 183 -15.49 -7.38 8.79
C LYS A 183 -15.13 -7.34 10.29
N PHE A 184 -13.85 -7.14 10.63
CA PHE A 184 -13.41 -6.88 12.01
C PHE A 184 -13.54 -5.40 12.36
N ILE A 185 -13.31 -4.52 11.38
CA ILE A 185 -13.46 -3.07 11.51
C ILE A 185 -14.36 -2.54 10.40
N LEU A 186 -15.13 -1.49 10.69
CA LEU A 186 -15.86 -0.69 9.71
C LEU A 186 -14.98 0.47 9.26
N GLN A 187 -15.07 0.79 7.97
CA GLN A 187 -14.46 1.99 7.42
C GLN A 187 -15.54 2.85 6.75
N ARG A 188 -15.63 4.12 7.17
CA ARG A 188 -16.50 5.14 6.56
C ARG A 188 -15.69 6.42 6.38
N ASN A 189 -15.57 6.91 5.15
CA ASN A 189 -14.94 8.20 4.85
C ASN A 189 -13.57 8.40 5.56
N ASN A 190 -12.67 7.43 5.44
CA ASN A 190 -11.35 7.37 6.10
C ASN A 190 -11.34 7.20 7.63
N ILE A 191 -12.50 7.06 8.26
CA ILE A 191 -12.63 6.78 9.69
C ILE A 191 -12.81 5.27 9.88
N PHE A 192 -12.01 4.68 10.77
CA PHE A 192 -12.08 3.27 11.17
C PHE A 192 -12.77 3.13 12.52
N SER A 193 -13.71 2.20 12.64
CA SER A 193 -14.46 1.96 13.88
C SER A 193 -14.80 0.49 14.11
N VAL A 194 -14.86 0.06 15.37
CA VAL A 194 -15.24 -1.31 15.77
C VAL A 194 -16.70 -1.37 16.27
N GLU A 195 -17.33 -0.22 16.52
CA GLU A 195 -18.75 -0.15 16.88
C GLU A 195 -19.58 0.38 15.70
N LYS A 196 -20.79 -0.15 15.55
CA LYS A 196 -21.78 0.37 14.61
C LYS A 196 -22.14 1.78 15.10
N LEU A 197 -21.74 2.81 14.35
CA LEU A 197 -22.20 4.18 14.61
C LEU A 197 -23.75 4.15 14.65
N PRO A 198 -24.38 4.61 15.75
CA PRO A 198 -25.84 4.60 15.90
C PRO A 198 -26.55 5.45 14.85
#